data_AF-A0A9D3ZYZ7-F1
#
_entry.id   AF-A0A9D3ZYZ7-F1
#
_cell.length_a   1.000
_cell.length_b   1.000
_cell.length_c   1.000
_cell.angle_alpha   90.00
_cell.angle_beta   90.00
_cell.angle_gamma   90.00
#
_symmetry.space_group_name_H-M   'P 1'
#
loop_
_entity.id
_entity.type
_entity.pdbx_description
1 polymer ?
#
loop_
_entity_poly.entity_id
_entity_poly.type
_entity_poly.pdbx_seq_one_letter_code
_entity_poly.pdbx_strand_id
1 'polypeptide(L)'
;MDTIIRRRPKIWSDDLKPGWMHQFYFKRKTSFTDNLGCGGYVWCQKLVQKINKAKTVANSMHTVCHNRDNLWFRVMEFDRSNQGIPDGQNHVHLKNRTCDRERFDTLRYPCTHVIAACQNLHLDLMGYVDEVYKLEYMYNM
;
A
#
# COMPACT_ATOMS: atom_id res chain seq x y z
N MET A 1 -6.84 30.89 -19.29
CA MET A 1 -7.06 30.88 -17.83
C MET A 1 -7.06 29.43 -17.40
N ASP A 2 -6.02 29.06 -16.67
CA ASP A 2 -5.28 27.82 -16.85
C ASP A 2 -5.92 26.57 -16.23
N THR A 3 -5.97 25.52 -17.04
CA THR A 3 -6.38 24.17 -16.70
C THR A 3 -5.30 23.53 -15.81
N ILE A 4 -5.51 23.52 -14.48
CA ILE A 4 -4.62 22.83 -13.54
C ILE A 4 -4.78 21.32 -13.74
N ILE A 5 -3.94 20.77 -14.62
CA ILE A 5 -3.69 19.34 -14.75
C ILE A 5 -3.14 18.89 -13.40
N ARG A 6 -4.01 18.30 -12.56
CA ARG A 6 -3.64 17.59 -11.33
C ARG A 6 -2.61 16.52 -11.71
N ARG A 7 -1.33 16.81 -11.51
CA ARG A 7 -0.26 15.85 -11.78
C ARG A 7 -0.40 14.71 -10.77
N ARG A 8 -0.98 13.57 -11.20
CA ARG A 8 -0.83 12.29 -10.50
C ARG A 8 0.66 12.13 -10.14
N PRO A 9 1.01 11.77 -8.90
CA PRO A 9 2.38 11.36 -8.61
C PRO A 9 2.73 10.19 -9.56
N LYS A 10 3.77 10.37 -10.38
CA LYS A 10 4.18 9.42 -11.43
C LYS A 10 4.45 8.00 -10.92
N ILE A 11 4.58 7.81 -9.60
CA ILE A 11 4.87 6.53 -8.97
C ILE A 11 3.74 5.49 -9.15
N TRP A 12 2.49 5.92 -9.33
CA TRP A 12 1.32 5.03 -9.19
C TRP A 12 0.62 4.68 -10.51
N SER A 13 0.97 5.35 -11.62
CA SER A 13 0.23 5.20 -12.88
C SER A 13 0.66 3.99 -13.72
N ASP A 14 1.83 3.42 -13.45
CA ASP A 14 2.36 2.26 -14.18
C ASP A 14 1.85 0.91 -13.63
N ASP A 15 1.38 0.89 -12.38
CA ASP A 15 0.95 -0.32 -11.68
C ASP A 15 -0.46 -0.79 -12.04
N LEU A 16 -1.25 0.04 -12.74
CA LEU A 16 -2.66 -0.21 -13.08
C LEU A 16 -2.87 -0.77 -14.50
N LYS A 17 -1.81 -1.04 -15.26
CA LYS A 17 -1.93 -1.56 -16.64
C LYS A 17 -2.08 -3.09 -16.60
N PRO A 18 -3.14 -3.68 -17.18
CA PRO A 18 -3.43 -5.12 -17.13
C PRO A 18 -2.28 -6.04 -17.62
N GLY A 19 -1.36 -5.54 -18.45
CA GLY A 19 -0.20 -6.29 -18.94
C GLY A 19 1.00 -6.38 -17.98
N TRP A 20 1.01 -5.64 -16.87
CA TRP A 20 2.19 -5.56 -16.00
C TRP A 20 2.39 -6.80 -15.13
N MET A 21 1.32 -7.48 -14.70
CA MET A 21 1.42 -8.74 -13.96
C MET A 21 2.10 -9.82 -14.82
N HIS A 22 1.76 -9.92 -16.11
CA HIS A 22 2.40 -10.87 -17.05
C HIS A 22 3.89 -10.58 -17.29
N GLN A 23 4.28 -9.31 -17.39
CA GLN A 23 5.69 -8.90 -17.50
C GLN A 23 6.46 -9.08 -16.18
N PHE A 24 5.76 -9.14 -15.04
CA PHE A 24 6.30 -9.39 -13.70
C PHE A 24 6.80 -10.83 -13.54
N TYR A 25 6.06 -11.81 -14.08
CA TYR A 25 6.40 -13.23 -13.95
C TYR A 25 7.71 -13.62 -14.65
N PHE A 26 8.04 -12.97 -15.76
CA PHE A 26 9.13 -13.45 -16.61
C PHE A 26 10.53 -12.88 -16.29
N LYS A 27 10.66 -11.76 -15.53
CA LYS A 27 11.93 -10.99 -15.54
C LYS A 27 12.73 -10.82 -14.24
N ARG A 28 12.29 -11.24 -13.04
CA ARG A 28 13.19 -11.22 -11.84
C ARG A 28 12.91 -12.35 -10.85
N LYS A 29 13.79 -13.36 -10.86
CA LYS A 29 13.90 -14.41 -9.84
C LYS A 29 14.84 -13.95 -8.72
N THR A 30 14.33 -13.20 -7.74
CA THR A 30 15.05 -12.98 -6.47
C THR A 30 14.10 -13.08 -5.28
N SER A 31 14.43 -13.97 -4.36
CA SER A 31 13.69 -14.25 -3.14
C SER A 31 14.20 -13.41 -1.98
N PHE A 32 13.31 -12.87 -1.14
CA PHE A 32 13.70 -12.14 0.07
C PHE A 32 12.90 -12.61 1.28
N THR A 33 13.61 -13.03 2.32
CA THR A 33 13.05 -13.30 3.66
C THR A 33 13.12 -12.01 4.46
N ASP A 34 11.98 -11.36 4.70
CA ASP A 34 11.93 -10.20 5.57
C ASP A 34 11.39 -10.62 6.95
N ASN A 35 11.99 -10.08 8.03
CA ASN A 35 11.49 -10.23 9.41
C ASN A 35 10.31 -9.28 9.66
N LEU A 36 9.42 -9.15 8.68
CA LEU A 36 8.17 -8.42 8.78
C LEU A 36 7.13 -9.30 9.47
N GLY A 37 7.29 -9.51 10.78
CA GLY A 37 6.28 -10.03 11.69
C GLY A 37 5.70 -11.42 11.34
N CYS A 38 6.27 -12.46 11.94
CA CYS A 38 5.71 -13.81 12.12
C CYS A 38 5.12 -14.51 10.87
N GLY A 39 5.90 -15.43 10.28
CA GLY A 39 5.31 -16.45 9.40
C GLY A 39 6.22 -17.21 8.44
N GLY A 40 7.53 -16.96 8.40
CA GLY A 40 8.45 -17.71 7.52
C GLY A 40 8.17 -17.57 6.01
N TYR A 41 7.25 -16.69 5.60
CA TYR A 41 6.87 -16.49 4.21
C TYR A 41 7.94 -15.73 3.44
N VAL A 42 8.26 -16.20 2.23
CA VAL A 42 9.20 -15.55 1.32
C VAL A 42 8.42 -14.78 0.26
N TRP A 43 8.60 -13.46 0.25
CA TRP A 43 7.91 -12.55 -0.66
C TRP A 43 8.85 -12.09 -1.77
N CYS A 44 8.29 -11.71 -2.93
CA CYS A 44 9.13 -11.18 -4.00
C CYS A 44 9.79 -9.85 -3.57
N GLN A 45 11.08 -9.69 -3.87
CA GLN A 45 11.87 -8.52 -3.44
C GLN A 45 11.25 -7.18 -3.86
N LYS A 46 10.64 -7.13 -5.05
CA LYS A 46 10.02 -5.91 -5.57
C LYS A 46 8.78 -5.48 -4.78
N LEU A 47 7.97 -6.43 -4.28
CA LEU A 47 6.86 -6.12 -3.39
C LEU A 47 7.40 -5.52 -2.08
N VAL A 48 8.39 -6.18 -1.47
CA VAL A 48 8.99 -5.71 -0.21
C VAL A 48 9.54 -4.28 -0.35
N GLN A 49 10.24 -3.99 -1.46
CA GLN A 49 10.72 -2.65 -1.77
C GLN A 49 9.58 -1.62 -1.89
N LYS A 50 8.47 -1.99 -2.55
CA LYS A 50 7.30 -1.11 -2.66
C LYS A 50 6.66 -0.84 -1.30
N ILE A 51 6.46 -1.87 -0.49
CA ILE A 51 5.91 -1.75 0.87
C ILE A 51 6.81 -0.84 1.71
N ASN A 52 8.13 -1.05 1.70
CA ASN A 52 9.07 -0.24 2.47
C ASN A 52 9.09 1.22 2.01
N LYS A 53 8.98 1.48 0.70
CA LYS A 53 8.82 2.85 0.18
C LYS A 53 7.50 3.48 0.64
N ALA A 54 6.40 2.72 0.59
CA ALA A 54 5.10 3.20 1.03
C ALA A 54 5.09 3.48 2.54
N LYS A 55 5.74 2.66 3.38
CA LYS A 55 5.92 2.94 4.82
C LYS A 55 6.58 4.28 5.09
N THR A 56 7.61 4.65 4.33
CA THR A 56 8.26 5.95 4.50
C THR A 56 7.29 7.11 4.29
N VAL A 57 6.34 6.97 3.37
CA VAL A 57 5.29 7.97 3.13
C VAL A 57 4.18 7.89 4.18
N ALA A 58 3.80 6.68 4.60
CA ALA A 58 2.80 6.47 5.65
C ALA A 58 3.22 7.10 6.98
N ASN A 59 4.52 7.07 7.31
CA ASN A 59 5.07 7.67 8.52
C ASN A 59 4.91 9.20 8.58
N SER A 60 4.68 9.88 7.45
CA SER A 60 4.39 11.32 7.43
C SER A 60 2.89 11.65 7.44
N MET A 61 2.01 10.64 7.50
CA MET A 61 0.57 10.83 7.52
C MET A 61 0.05 10.89 8.96
N HIS A 62 -0.99 11.67 9.19
CA HIS A 62 -1.71 11.65 10.46
C HIS A 62 -2.90 10.72 10.37
N THR A 63 -2.96 9.73 11.26
CA THR A 63 -4.02 8.72 11.26
C THR A 63 -4.88 8.82 12.52
N VAL A 64 -6.19 8.87 12.32
CA VAL A 64 -7.19 8.87 13.40
C VAL A 64 -8.06 7.62 13.26
N CYS A 65 -8.09 6.79 14.31
CA CYS A 65 -9.03 5.68 14.41
C CYS A 65 -10.40 6.23 14.84
N HIS A 66 -11.42 6.05 14.00
CA HIS A 66 -12.80 6.48 14.32
C HIS A 66 -13.59 5.35 14.99
N ASN A 67 -13.37 4.11 14.55
CA ASN A 67 -14.00 2.94 15.13
C ASN A 67 -13.01 1.77 15.09
N ARG A 68 -12.51 1.38 16.26
CA ARG A 68 -11.52 0.31 16.41
C ARG A 68 -12.12 -1.06 16.09
N ASP A 69 -13.36 -1.33 16.48
CA ASP A 69 -14.02 -2.62 16.28
C ASP A 69 -14.32 -2.89 14.80
N ASN A 70 -14.66 -1.84 14.05
CA ASN A 70 -14.89 -1.91 12.62
C ASN A 70 -13.64 -1.63 11.78
N LEU A 71 -12.50 -1.32 12.43
CA LEU A 71 -11.24 -0.95 11.79
C LEU A 71 -11.41 0.17 10.76
N TRP A 72 -12.11 1.23 11.17
CA TRP A 72 -12.37 2.44 10.39
C TRP A 72 -11.40 3.56 10.80
N PHE A 73 -10.70 4.12 9.80
CA PHE A 73 -9.74 5.19 10.00
C PHE A 73 -9.98 6.37 9.07
N ARG A 74 -9.50 7.52 9.50
CA ARG A 74 -9.25 8.70 8.67
C ARG A 74 -7.75 8.92 8.61
N VAL A 75 -7.21 9.01 7.40
CA VAL A 75 -5.79 9.26 7.14
C VAL A 75 -5.65 10.58 6.43
N MET A 76 -4.88 11.50 7.00
CA MET A 76 -4.61 12.83 6.47
C MET A 76 -3.18 12.89 5.93
N GLU A 77 -3.05 13.39 4.71
CA GLU A 77 -1.78 13.58 4.02
C GLU A 77 -1.30 15.00 4.23
N PHE A 78 0.00 15.16 4.45
CA PHE A 78 0.64 16.46 4.53
C PHE A 78 1.79 16.48 3.52
N ASP A 79 1.83 17.51 2.68
CA ASP A 79 3.06 17.83 1.99
C ASP A 79 4.06 18.41 2.99
N ARG A 80 5.35 18.12 2.81
CA ARG A 80 6.44 18.60 3.68
C ARG A 80 6.53 20.12 3.73
N SER A 81 5.97 20.82 2.75
CA SER A 81 5.93 22.29 2.70
C SER A 81 4.69 22.91 3.37
N ASN A 82 3.64 22.13 3.60
CA ASN A 82 2.37 22.65 4.10
C ASN A 82 2.43 22.79 5.62
N GLN A 83 2.24 24.02 6.12
CA GLN A 83 2.33 24.44 7.53
C GLN A 83 1.21 23.87 8.43
N GLY A 84 0.96 22.55 8.37
CA GLY A 84 -0.09 21.87 9.12
C GLY A 84 -1.44 21.79 8.40
N ILE A 85 -1.54 22.20 7.13
CA ILE A 85 -2.76 22.03 6.32
C ILE A 85 -2.68 20.68 5.59
N PRO A 86 -3.66 19.78 5.76
CA PRO A 86 -3.71 18.54 5.01
C PRO A 86 -3.84 18.79 3.51
N ASP A 87 -2.99 18.14 2.71
CA ASP A 87 -3.09 18.11 1.24
C ASP A 87 -4.25 17.21 0.77
N GLY A 88 -4.66 16.26 1.62
CA GLY A 88 -5.84 15.45 1.37
C GLY A 88 -6.22 14.56 2.55
N GLN A 89 -7.41 13.98 2.45
CA GLN A 89 -7.96 13.03 3.42
C GLN A 89 -8.47 11.79 2.70
N ASN A 90 -8.30 10.64 3.33
CA ASN A 90 -8.85 9.37 2.89
C ASN A 90 -9.45 8.59 4.06
N HIS A 91 -10.55 7.91 3.82
CA HIS A 91 -11.10 6.92 4.73
C HIS A 91 -10.56 5.55 4.37
N VAL A 92 -10.22 4.79 5.40
CA VAL A 92 -9.71 3.41 5.28
C VAL A 92 -10.61 2.51 6.12
N HIS A 93 -11.09 1.43 5.51
CA HIS A 93 -11.86 0.41 6.18
C HIS A 93 -11.14 -0.93 6.05
N LEU A 94 -10.30 -1.27 7.03
CA LEU A 94 -9.41 -2.43 6.92
C LEU A 94 -10.19 -3.75 6.81
N LYS A 95 -11.28 -3.90 7.59
CA LYS A 95 -12.13 -5.08 7.55
C LYS A 95 -12.76 -5.33 6.17
N ASN A 96 -13.09 -4.26 5.45
CA ASN A 96 -13.70 -4.33 4.11
C ASN A 96 -12.66 -4.20 3.00
N ARG A 97 -11.37 -4.03 3.35
CA ARG A 97 -10.26 -3.85 2.41
C ARG A 97 -10.50 -2.72 1.40
N THR A 98 -10.93 -1.56 1.89
CA THR A 98 -11.17 -0.38 1.06
C THR A 98 -10.43 0.87 1.55
N CYS A 99 -10.03 1.70 0.59
CA CYS A 99 -9.57 3.07 0.79
C CYS A 99 -10.26 3.98 -0.26
N ASP A 100 -10.60 5.21 0.09
CA ASP A 100 -11.30 6.16 -0.81
C ASP A 100 -10.64 6.32 -2.19
N ARG A 101 -9.30 6.30 -2.24
CA ARG A 101 -8.54 6.45 -3.49
C ARG A 101 -8.32 5.15 -4.23
N GLU A 102 -8.31 4.02 -3.52
CA GLU A 102 -7.87 2.74 -4.07
C GLU A 102 -8.59 1.57 -3.37
N ARG A 103 -9.14 0.65 -4.17
CA ARG A 103 -9.61 -0.65 -3.68
C ARG A 103 -8.45 -1.63 -3.64
N PHE A 104 -8.41 -2.50 -2.62
CA PHE A 104 -7.34 -3.48 -2.48
C PHE A 104 -7.31 -4.43 -3.66
N ASP A 105 -8.46 -4.73 -4.26
CA ASP A 105 -8.58 -5.62 -5.42
C ASP A 105 -7.77 -5.15 -6.63
N THR A 106 -7.51 -3.85 -6.75
CA THR A 106 -6.80 -3.28 -7.90
C THR A 106 -5.28 -3.45 -7.78
N LEU A 107 -4.72 -3.21 -6.59
CA LEU A 107 -3.28 -3.33 -6.36
C LEU A 107 -2.87 -4.71 -5.83
N ARG A 108 -3.81 -5.46 -5.24
CA ARG A 108 -3.58 -6.76 -4.56
C ARG A 108 -2.55 -6.68 -3.42
N TYR A 109 -2.18 -5.48 -2.98
CA TYR A 109 -1.40 -5.21 -1.78
C TYR A 109 -1.85 -3.87 -1.15
N PRO A 110 -1.53 -3.62 0.14
CA PRO A 110 -1.95 -2.41 0.86
C PRO A 110 -1.44 -1.12 0.22
N CYS A 111 -2.33 -0.14 0.02
CA CYS A 111 -1.91 1.21 -0.32
C CYS A 111 -1.29 1.92 0.90
N THR A 112 -0.68 3.08 0.68
CA THR A 112 -0.01 3.85 1.74
C THR A 112 -0.93 4.21 2.90
N HIS A 113 -2.21 4.52 2.65
CA HIS A 113 -3.18 4.85 3.72
C HIS A 113 -3.49 3.64 4.60
N VAL A 114 -3.57 2.47 4.00
CA VAL A 114 -3.77 1.20 4.71
C VAL A 114 -2.57 0.89 5.58
N ILE A 115 -1.36 1.12 5.05
CA ILE A 115 -0.13 0.95 5.81
C ILE A 115 -0.13 1.87 7.03
N ALA A 116 -0.51 3.14 6.88
CA ALA A 116 -0.61 4.09 7.98
C ALA A 116 -1.64 3.64 9.05
N ALA A 117 -2.81 3.16 8.61
CA ALA A 117 -3.85 2.62 9.50
C ALA A 117 -3.38 1.37 10.27
N CYS A 118 -2.71 0.44 9.59
CA CYS A 118 -2.15 -0.75 10.25
C CYS A 118 -1.04 -0.37 11.24
N GLN A 119 -0.15 0.56 10.90
CA GLN A 119 0.88 1.05 11.82
C GLN A 119 0.27 1.71 13.06
N ASN A 120 -0.84 2.46 12.91
CA ASN A 120 -1.54 3.12 14.00
C ASN A 120 -2.08 2.14 15.06
N LEU A 121 -2.49 0.93 14.66
CA LEU A 121 -2.95 -0.13 15.57
C LEU A 121 -1.94 -1.27 15.78
N HIS A 122 -0.72 -1.14 15.28
CA HIS A 122 0.29 -2.21 15.28
C HIS A 122 -0.21 -3.54 14.68
N LEU A 123 -1.04 -3.46 13.63
CA LEU A 123 -1.54 -4.62 12.90
C LEU A 123 -0.48 -5.14 11.93
N ASP A 124 -0.52 -6.45 11.67
CA ASP A 124 0.29 -7.04 10.63
C ASP A 124 -0.15 -6.54 9.24
N LEU A 125 0.80 -5.96 8.51
CA LEU A 125 0.62 -5.48 7.15
C LEU A 125 0.50 -6.63 6.15
N MET A 126 1.20 -7.74 6.41
CA MET A 126 1.32 -8.84 5.46
C MET A 126 0.02 -9.62 5.31
N GLY A 127 -0.82 -9.68 6.35
CA GLY A 127 -2.20 -10.19 6.26
C GLY A 127 -3.12 -9.48 5.25
N TYR A 128 -2.72 -8.30 4.76
CA TYR A 128 -3.45 -7.54 3.73
C TYR A 128 -2.84 -7.65 2.33
N VAL A 129 -1.75 -8.40 2.16
CA VAL A 129 -1.14 -8.71 0.86
C VAL A 129 -1.77 -9.96 0.27
N ASP A 130 -2.11 -9.93 -1.01
CA ASP A 130 -2.63 -11.09 -1.73
C ASP A 130 -1.56 -12.16 -1.96
N GLU A 131 -1.98 -13.42 -1.93
CA GLU A 131 -1.08 -14.57 -2.05
C GLU A 131 -0.35 -14.65 -3.39
N VAL A 132 -0.84 -14.00 -4.45
CA VAL A 132 -0.16 -13.95 -5.76
C VAL A 132 1.27 -13.39 -5.69
N TYR A 133 1.62 -12.68 -4.62
CA TYR A 133 2.96 -12.16 -4.38
C TYR A 133 3.85 -13.07 -3.52
N LYS A 134 3.30 -14.14 -2.95
CA LYS A 134 4.10 -15.18 -2.30
C LYS A 134 4.88 -15.91 -3.37
N LEU A 135 6.17 -16.13 -3.10
CA LEU A 135 7.04 -16.75 -4.09
C LEU A 135 6.59 -18.15 -4.49
N GLU A 136 6.00 -18.92 -3.58
CA GLU A 136 5.46 -20.26 -3.86
C GLU A 136 4.46 -20.25 -5.04
N TYR A 137 3.53 -19.30 -5.06
CA TYR A 137 2.61 -19.13 -6.20
C TYR A 137 3.32 -18.58 -7.44
N MET A 138 4.31 -17.71 -7.27
CA MET A 138 5.09 -17.19 -8.39
C MET A 138 6.00 -18.23 -9.06
N TYR A 139 6.45 -19.26 -8.33
CA TYR A 139 7.27 -20.35 -8.87
C TYR A 139 6.44 -21.51 -9.43
N ASN A 140 5.17 -21.65 -9.01
CA ASN A 140 4.23 -22.66 -9.49
C ASN A 140 3.36 -22.20 -10.67
N MET A 141 3.65 -21.03 -11.27
CA MET A 141 3.02 -20.50 -12.49
C MET A 141 3.88 -20.73 -13.74
#